data_AF-A0A6L3VNJ1-F1
#
_entry.id   AF-A0A6L3VNJ1-F1
#
_cell.length_a   1.000
_cell.length_b   1.000
_cell.length_c   1.000
_cell.angle_alpha   90.00
_cell.angle_beta   90.00
_cell.angle_gamma   90.00
#
_symmetry.space_group_name_H-M   'P 1'
#
loop_
_entity.id
_entity.type
_entity.pdbx_description
1 polymer ?
#
loop_
_entity_poly.entity_id
_entity_poly.type
_entity_poly.pdbx_seq_one_letter_code
_entity_poly.pdbx_strand_id
1 'polypeptide(L)'
;MSVNGTVLALVLALIVLVVALVVVLVVVLSRRRPAPPAPAAPRDPFAPEQSVAGDPRTLKASDMVEYLGTRYFVRGSLRLREGGFTWSEHLLDADTIEGQKVWLSVEEDPDLEVVFWTEYDIGDLRPGDRTVTVEGVEYRRDEHGTADYTSEGTTGVGVQGRVEYVDYEGPRGRYLSFEQYGGGQWEAGLGERVPDGTMTIYPGSG
;
A
#
# COMPACT_ATOMS: atom_id res chain seq x y z
N MET A 1 66.93 55.95 -19.86
CA MET A 1 65.86 55.03 -20.33
C MET A 1 65.53 54.06 -19.22
N SER A 2 64.43 54.30 -18.50
CA SER A 2 64.03 53.68 -17.21
C SER A 2 63.31 52.32 -17.35
N VAL A 3 63.56 51.59 -18.42
CA VAL A 3 62.77 50.40 -18.83
C VAL A 3 62.81 49.28 -17.78
N ASN A 4 63.90 49.14 -17.03
CA ASN A 4 64.04 48.07 -16.04
C ASN A 4 63.20 48.30 -14.76
N GLY A 5 62.97 49.55 -14.38
CA GLY A 5 62.21 49.90 -13.17
C GLY A 5 60.70 49.72 -13.35
N THR A 6 60.19 50.07 -14.52
CA THR A 6 58.78 49.86 -14.89
C THR A 6 58.45 48.38 -15.05
N VAL A 7 59.35 47.58 -15.65
CA VAL A 7 59.16 46.12 -15.78
C VAL A 7 59.11 45.45 -14.40
N LEU A 8 60.00 45.80 -13.47
CA LEU A 8 59.99 45.25 -12.11
C LEU A 8 58.69 45.61 -11.34
N ALA A 9 58.22 46.85 -11.46
CA ALA A 9 56.99 47.29 -10.83
C ALA A 9 55.75 46.55 -11.38
N LEU A 10 55.70 46.28 -12.70
CA LEU A 10 54.62 45.52 -13.32
C LEU A 10 54.62 44.05 -12.88
N VAL A 11 55.79 43.44 -12.76
CA VAL A 11 55.92 42.05 -12.26
C VAL A 11 55.45 41.94 -10.81
N LEU A 12 55.85 42.87 -9.94
CA LEU A 12 55.39 42.89 -8.54
C LEU A 12 53.88 43.12 -8.44
N ALA A 13 53.33 44.04 -9.23
CA ALA A 13 51.88 44.28 -9.26
C ALA A 13 51.10 43.04 -9.72
N LEU A 14 51.61 42.31 -10.72
CA LEU A 14 51.00 41.08 -11.20
C LEU A 14 51.04 39.97 -10.13
N ILE A 15 52.16 39.82 -9.41
CA ILE A 15 52.28 38.84 -8.32
C ILE A 15 51.26 39.13 -7.21
N VAL A 16 51.14 40.40 -6.79
CA VAL A 16 50.16 40.81 -5.77
C VAL A 16 48.73 40.52 -6.23
N LEU A 17 48.41 40.80 -7.50
CA LEU A 17 47.10 40.51 -8.08
C LEU A 17 46.79 39.01 -8.08
N VAL A 18 47.76 38.17 -8.47
CA VAL A 18 47.60 36.70 -8.47
C VAL A 18 47.40 36.18 -7.05
N VAL A 19 48.18 36.66 -6.08
CA VAL A 19 48.01 36.26 -4.67
C VAL A 19 46.64 36.67 -4.14
N ALA A 20 46.18 37.89 -4.43
CA ALA A 20 44.85 38.34 -4.05
C ALA A 20 43.75 37.46 -4.67
N LEU A 21 43.88 37.10 -5.94
CA LEU A 21 42.93 36.22 -6.64
C LEU A 21 42.87 34.83 -6.01
N VAL A 22 44.03 34.26 -5.68
CA VAL A 22 44.12 32.94 -5.01
C VAL A 22 43.48 33.00 -3.62
N VAL A 23 43.74 34.05 -2.84
CA VAL A 23 43.12 34.22 -1.52
C VAL A 23 41.60 34.32 -1.62
N VAL A 24 41.09 35.12 -2.57
CA VAL A 24 39.65 35.24 -2.81
C VAL A 24 39.04 33.91 -3.23
N LEU A 25 39.70 33.17 -4.13
CA LEU A 25 39.25 31.84 -4.57
C LEU A 25 39.17 30.86 -3.38
N VAL A 26 40.20 30.80 -2.55
CA VAL A 26 40.23 29.94 -1.36
C VAL A 26 39.13 30.32 -0.37
N VAL A 27 38.90 31.62 -0.13
CA VAL A 27 37.83 32.08 0.77
C VAL A 27 36.46 31.71 0.21
N VAL A 28 36.21 31.93 -1.09
CA VAL A 28 34.94 31.57 -1.73
C VAL A 28 34.70 30.06 -1.67
N LEU A 29 35.71 29.24 -1.95
CA LEU A 29 35.60 27.79 -1.88
C LEU A 29 35.41 27.28 -0.45
N SER A 30 36.08 27.90 0.54
CA SER A 30 35.93 27.55 1.96
C SER A 30 34.55 27.90 2.53
N ARG A 31 33.91 28.95 2.00
CA ARG A 31 32.54 29.36 2.36
C ARG A 31 31.46 28.51 1.68
N ARG A 32 31.81 27.68 0.69
CA ARG A 32 30.90 26.73 0.03
C ARG A 32 30.81 25.37 0.72
N ARG A 33 31.22 25.27 1.99
CA ARG A 33 30.99 24.05 2.77
C ARG A 33 29.48 23.80 2.87
N PRO A 34 28.96 22.66 2.40
CA PRO A 34 27.55 22.31 2.58
C PRO A 34 27.21 22.33 4.07
N ALA A 35 26.05 22.87 4.43
CA ALA A 35 25.53 22.73 5.77
C ALA A 35 25.37 21.22 6.10
N PRO A 36 25.63 20.79 7.34
CA PRO A 36 25.30 19.43 7.74
C PRO A 36 23.83 19.13 7.45
N PRO A 37 23.48 17.94 6.92
CA PRO A 37 22.09 17.57 6.72
C PRO A 37 21.33 17.70 8.05
N ALA A 38 20.13 18.28 7.99
CA ALA A 38 19.27 18.39 9.16
C ALA A 38 18.97 16.99 9.73
N PRO A 39 18.82 16.84 11.06
CA PRO A 39 18.34 15.60 11.65
C PRO A 39 17.02 15.19 11.01
N ALA A 40 16.87 13.91 10.68
CA ALA A 40 15.61 13.40 10.16
C ALA A 40 14.48 13.70 11.16
N ALA A 41 13.35 14.19 10.67
CA ALA A 41 12.17 14.39 11.50
C ALA A 41 11.75 13.06 12.17
N PRO A 42 11.23 13.08 13.42
CA PRO A 42 10.63 11.90 14.03
C PRO A 42 9.56 11.33 13.09
N ARG A 43 9.66 10.03 12.80
CA ARG A 43 8.75 9.33 11.89
C ARG A 43 7.67 8.60 12.67
N ASP A 44 6.49 8.46 12.06
CA ASP A 44 5.39 7.69 12.65
C ASP A 44 5.74 6.19 12.68
N PRO A 45 5.73 5.54 13.86
CA PRO A 45 5.96 4.10 13.98
C PRO A 45 4.83 3.24 13.37
N PHE A 46 3.67 3.82 13.03
CA PHE A 46 2.53 3.12 12.41
C PHE A 46 2.40 3.37 10.91
N ALA A 47 3.33 4.10 10.28
CA ALA A 47 3.30 4.32 8.85
C ALA A 47 3.49 2.99 8.06
N PRO A 48 2.56 2.61 7.16
CA PRO A 48 2.54 1.29 6.53
C PRO A 48 3.77 1.01 5.66
N GLU A 49 4.35 2.03 5.02
CA GLU A 49 5.57 1.92 4.21
C GLU A 49 6.84 1.57 5.01
N GLN A 50 6.76 1.59 6.35
CA GLN A 50 7.87 1.24 7.26
C GLN A 50 7.66 -0.09 7.97
N SER A 51 6.55 -0.78 7.72
CA SER A 51 6.28 -2.07 8.34
C SER A 51 7.33 -3.10 7.86
N VAL A 52 8.03 -3.73 8.81
CA VAL A 52 8.85 -4.94 8.54
C VAL A 52 8.01 -6.08 7.96
N ALA A 53 6.69 -5.93 8.05
CA ALA A 53 5.70 -6.84 7.55
C ALA A 53 5.29 -6.58 6.08
N GLY A 54 5.88 -5.59 5.39
CA GLY A 54 5.59 -5.28 3.99
C GLY A 54 4.36 -4.39 3.77
N ASP A 55 4.12 -3.98 2.52
CA ASP A 55 3.01 -3.10 2.12
C ASP A 55 1.88 -3.91 1.46
N PRO A 56 0.70 -4.03 2.09
CA PRO A 56 -0.43 -4.81 1.57
C PRO A 56 -0.95 -4.27 0.23
N ARG A 57 -0.75 -2.98 -0.07
CA ARG A 57 -1.15 -2.40 -1.38
C ARG A 57 -0.44 -3.05 -2.55
N THR A 58 0.73 -3.63 -2.30
CA THR A 58 1.59 -4.24 -3.32
C THR A 58 1.38 -5.74 -3.49
N LEU A 59 0.51 -6.36 -2.68
CA LEU A 59 0.22 -7.80 -2.75
C LEU A 59 -0.22 -8.20 -4.15
N LYS A 60 0.30 -9.31 -4.65
CA LYS A 60 -0.02 -9.86 -5.97
C LYS A 60 0.07 -11.39 -5.95
N ALA A 61 -0.40 -12.00 -7.03
CA ALA A 61 -0.27 -13.45 -7.21
C ALA A 61 1.18 -13.92 -7.02
N SER A 62 1.36 -15.06 -6.37
CA SER A 62 2.66 -15.65 -5.96
C SER A 62 3.33 -15.06 -4.72
N ASP A 63 2.83 -13.95 -4.17
CA ASP A 63 3.23 -13.53 -2.83
C ASP A 63 2.70 -14.52 -1.77
N MET A 64 3.20 -14.43 -0.55
CA MET A 64 2.71 -15.17 0.60
C MET A 64 2.48 -14.21 1.76
N VAL A 65 1.42 -14.45 2.55
CA VAL A 65 1.16 -13.73 3.79
C VAL A 65 1.19 -14.70 4.97
N GLU A 66 1.72 -14.27 6.10
CA GLU A 66 1.57 -14.97 7.38
C GLU A 66 0.67 -14.12 8.27
N TYR A 67 -0.42 -14.72 8.75
CA TYR A 67 -1.40 -14.08 9.62
C TYR A 67 -1.77 -15.04 10.74
N LEU A 68 -1.66 -14.57 11.99
CA LEU A 68 -1.92 -15.35 13.20
C LEU A 68 -1.20 -16.72 13.25
N GLY A 69 -0.01 -16.80 12.65
CA GLY A 69 0.83 -18.00 12.60
C GLY A 69 0.50 -18.99 11.46
N THR A 70 -0.51 -18.69 10.64
CA THR A 70 -0.83 -19.46 9.43
C THR A 70 -0.27 -18.76 8.21
N ARG A 71 0.37 -19.52 7.31
CA ARG A 71 0.83 -19.02 6.02
C ARG A 71 -0.22 -19.24 4.96
N TYR A 72 -0.37 -18.26 4.08
CA TYR A 72 -1.27 -18.31 2.95
C TYR A 72 -0.55 -17.87 1.68
N PHE A 73 -0.71 -18.63 0.61
CA PHE A 73 -0.22 -18.23 -0.71
C PHE A 73 -1.27 -17.39 -1.42
N VAL A 74 -0.86 -16.26 -1.97
CA VAL A 74 -1.71 -15.44 -2.84
C VAL A 74 -1.86 -16.17 -4.18
N ARG A 75 -3.03 -16.74 -4.42
CA ARG A 75 -3.37 -17.49 -5.63
C ARG A 75 -3.69 -16.58 -6.80
N GLY A 76 -4.30 -15.44 -6.52
CA GLY A 76 -4.72 -14.46 -7.50
C GLY A 76 -5.17 -13.17 -6.82
N SER A 77 -5.29 -12.11 -7.62
CA SER A 77 -5.74 -10.81 -7.13
C SER A 77 -6.77 -10.21 -8.07
N LEU A 78 -7.71 -9.49 -7.50
CA LEU A 78 -8.60 -8.57 -8.18
C LEU A 78 -8.14 -7.14 -7.89
N ARG A 79 -8.11 -6.30 -8.92
CA ARG A 79 -7.95 -4.85 -8.80
C ARG A 79 -9.28 -4.23 -9.19
N LEU A 80 -9.92 -3.57 -8.24
CA LEU A 80 -11.26 -3.04 -8.37
C LEU A 80 -11.22 -1.52 -8.44
N ARG A 81 -12.18 -0.94 -9.17
CA ARG A 81 -12.32 0.50 -9.30
C ARG A 81 -13.77 0.91 -9.47
N GLU A 82 -14.19 1.88 -8.66
CA GLU A 82 -15.46 2.57 -8.78
C GLU A 82 -15.22 4.08 -8.85
N GLY A 83 -15.43 4.66 -10.03
CA GLY A 83 -15.11 6.07 -10.25
C GLY A 83 -13.62 6.37 -9.99
N GLY A 84 -13.36 7.10 -8.90
CA GLY A 84 -12.02 7.47 -8.42
C GLY A 84 -11.49 6.61 -7.27
N PHE A 85 -12.30 5.71 -6.72
CA PHE A 85 -11.95 4.82 -5.61
C PHE A 85 -11.39 3.50 -6.16
N THR A 86 -10.41 2.93 -5.45
CA THR A 86 -9.76 1.68 -5.82
C THR A 86 -9.42 0.87 -4.59
N TRP A 87 -9.63 -0.44 -4.69
CA TRP A 87 -9.19 -1.41 -3.70
C TRP A 87 -8.71 -2.67 -4.42
N SER A 88 -8.12 -3.59 -3.67
CA SER A 88 -7.78 -4.90 -4.19
C SER A 88 -8.17 -6.02 -3.26
N GLU A 89 -8.51 -7.14 -3.86
CA GLU A 89 -8.84 -8.36 -3.14
C GLU A 89 -7.91 -9.48 -3.57
N HIS A 90 -7.46 -10.28 -2.62
CA HIS A 90 -6.46 -11.32 -2.85
C HIS A 90 -7.03 -12.66 -2.42
N LEU A 91 -7.16 -13.61 -3.35
CA LEU A 91 -7.52 -14.97 -3.01
C LEU A 91 -6.31 -15.64 -2.37
N LEU A 92 -6.46 -16.00 -1.11
CA LEU A 92 -5.46 -16.65 -0.29
C LEU A 92 -5.78 -18.14 -0.16
N ASP A 93 -4.74 -18.97 -0.09
CA ASP A 93 -4.88 -20.41 0.16
C ASP A 93 -3.89 -20.85 1.24
N ALA A 94 -4.42 -21.40 2.34
CA ALA A 94 -3.63 -21.78 3.49
C ALA A 94 -2.64 -22.90 3.17
N ASP A 95 -1.40 -22.75 3.63
CA ASP A 95 -0.34 -23.76 3.55
C ASP A 95 -0.55 -24.86 4.61
N THR A 96 -1.64 -25.60 4.44
CA THR A 96 -2.09 -26.71 5.28
C THR A 96 -2.46 -27.90 4.41
N ILE A 97 -2.61 -29.09 4.99
CA ILE A 97 -2.97 -30.31 4.23
C ILE A 97 -4.40 -30.20 3.69
N GLU A 98 -5.29 -29.64 4.50
CA GLU A 98 -6.70 -29.46 4.18
C GLU A 98 -6.90 -28.35 3.14
N GLY A 99 -6.02 -27.34 3.14
CA GLY A 99 -6.21 -26.10 2.39
C GLY A 99 -7.36 -25.28 2.96
N GLN A 100 -7.27 -23.96 2.84
CA GLN A 100 -8.38 -23.08 3.18
C GLN A 100 -8.31 -21.85 2.31
N LYS A 101 -9.37 -21.64 1.52
CA LYS A 101 -9.55 -20.45 0.71
C LYS A 101 -10.20 -19.36 1.55
N VAL A 102 -9.56 -18.20 1.55
CA VAL A 102 -10.00 -16.98 2.23
C VAL A 102 -9.64 -15.80 1.34
N TRP A 103 -10.26 -14.66 1.57
CA TRP A 103 -9.93 -13.44 0.83
C TRP A 103 -9.31 -12.40 1.76
N LEU A 104 -8.50 -11.52 1.17
CA LEU A 104 -7.97 -10.35 1.85
C LEU A 104 -8.29 -9.13 1.01
N SER A 105 -9.08 -8.20 1.53
CA SER A 105 -9.27 -6.89 0.88
C SER A 105 -8.27 -5.88 1.44
N VAL A 106 -7.83 -4.97 0.58
CA VAL A 106 -6.93 -3.86 0.90
C VAL A 106 -7.49 -2.60 0.25
N GLU A 107 -7.83 -1.63 1.08
CA GLU A 107 -8.40 -0.35 0.67
C GLU A 107 -7.71 0.78 1.43
N GLU A 108 -7.62 1.97 0.83
CA GLU A 108 -7.12 3.16 1.49
C GLU A 108 -8.00 4.37 1.19
N ASP A 109 -8.86 4.74 2.14
CA ASP A 109 -9.61 6.01 2.12
C ASP A 109 -10.14 6.39 3.53
N PRO A 110 -9.62 7.46 4.18
CA PRO A 110 -8.29 8.06 3.98
C PRO A 110 -7.16 7.20 4.58
N ASP A 111 -7.52 6.25 5.44
CA ASP A 111 -6.59 5.38 6.15
C ASP A 111 -6.57 3.99 5.48
N LEU A 112 -5.43 3.31 5.57
CA LEU A 112 -5.30 1.93 5.10
C LEU A 112 -6.17 0.99 5.96
N GLU A 113 -7.02 0.22 5.29
CA GLU A 113 -7.78 -0.86 5.88
C GLU A 113 -7.47 -2.18 5.18
N VAL A 114 -7.30 -3.23 5.99
CA VAL A 114 -7.10 -4.60 5.52
C VAL A 114 -8.11 -5.48 6.23
N VAL A 115 -8.90 -6.24 5.47
CA VAL A 115 -9.95 -7.12 6.02
C VAL A 115 -9.72 -8.54 5.55
N PHE A 116 -9.74 -9.48 6.48
CA PHE A 116 -9.61 -10.91 6.23
C PHE A 116 -11.01 -11.53 6.17
N TRP A 117 -11.36 -12.12 5.04
CA TRP A 117 -12.70 -12.59 4.72
C TRP A 117 -12.77 -14.10 4.65
N THR A 118 -13.78 -14.66 5.32
CA THR A 118 -14.16 -16.07 5.21
C THR A 118 -15.49 -16.16 4.48
N GLU A 119 -15.58 -17.06 3.51
CA GLU A 119 -16.83 -17.34 2.80
C GLU A 119 -17.93 -17.77 3.78
N TYR A 120 -19.14 -17.30 3.55
CA TYR A 120 -20.31 -17.60 4.35
C TYR A 120 -21.46 -18.07 3.45
N ASP A 121 -22.17 -19.12 3.88
CA ASP A 121 -23.34 -19.61 3.15
C ASP A 121 -24.48 -18.59 3.25
N ILE A 122 -24.81 -17.98 2.12
CA ILE A 122 -25.82 -16.94 2.01
C ILE A 122 -27.19 -17.39 2.50
N GLY A 123 -27.56 -18.68 2.36
CA GLY A 123 -28.86 -19.20 2.78
C GLY A 123 -30.05 -18.31 2.35
N ASP A 124 -30.83 -17.86 3.34
CA ASP A 124 -31.99 -16.98 3.15
C ASP A 124 -31.67 -15.48 3.31
N LEU A 125 -30.39 -15.11 3.49
CA LEU A 125 -29.98 -13.71 3.63
C LEU A 125 -30.24 -12.93 2.35
N ARG A 126 -30.57 -11.64 2.49
CA ARG A 126 -30.90 -10.77 1.36
C ARG A 126 -29.93 -9.58 1.30
N PRO A 127 -29.12 -9.46 0.23
CA PRO A 127 -28.17 -8.37 0.05
C PRO A 127 -28.76 -6.94 0.12
N GLY A 128 -30.08 -6.74 0.13
CA GLY A 128 -30.70 -5.41 0.19
C GLY A 128 -31.27 -4.99 1.55
N ASP A 129 -31.25 -5.85 2.56
CA ASP A 129 -31.85 -5.53 3.86
C ASP A 129 -31.08 -4.40 4.56
N ARG A 130 -31.75 -3.60 5.40
CA ARG A 130 -31.07 -2.51 6.12
C ARG A 130 -30.14 -3.02 7.20
N THR A 131 -30.47 -4.19 7.73
CA THR A 131 -29.78 -4.87 8.83
C THR A 131 -29.88 -6.35 8.58
N VAL A 132 -28.77 -7.06 8.78
CA VAL A 132 -28.66 -8.51 8.65
C VAL A 132 -28.11 -9.06 9.97
N THR A 133 -28.59 -10.21 10.42
CA THR A 133 -28.06 -10.88 11.62
C THR A 133 -27.48 -12.23 11.23
N VAL A 134 -26.18 -12.41 11.50
CA VAL A 134 -25.46 -13.67 11.26
C VAL A 134 -24.88 -14.13 12.59
N GLU A 135 -25.19 -15.36 12.99
CA GLU A 135 -24.67 -15.99 14.22
C GLU A 135 -24.83 -15.11 15.49
N GLY A 136 -25.93 -14.36 15.58
CA GLY A 136 -26.23 -13.45 16.69
C GLY A 136 -25.47 -12.12 16.66
N VAL A 137 -24.74 -11.84 15.58
CA VAL A 137 -24.10 -10.55 15.30
C VAL A 137 -24.96 -9.76 14.34
N GLU A 138 -25.33 -8.54 14.73
CA GLU A 138 -26.04 -7.61 13.86
C GLU A 138 -25.04 -6.82 13.01
N TYR A 139 -25.32 -6.76 11.71
CA TYR A 139 -24.60 -5.99 10.70
C TYR A 139 -25.56 -4.98 10.07
N ARG A 140 -25.11 -3.75 9.90
CA ARG A 140 -25.91 -2.66 9.32
C ARG A 140 -25.34 -2.30 7.97
N ARG A 141 -26.21 -2.18 6.97
CA ARG A 141 -25.79 -1.82 5.61
C ARG A 141 -25.11 -0.47 5.61
N ASP A 142 -23.94 -0.43 5.00
CA ASP A 142 -23.12 0.76 4.84
C ASP A 142 -23.17 1.23 3.38
N GLU A 143 -22.73 0.39 2.44
CA GLU A 143 -22.62 0.73 1.03
C GLU A 143 -23.32 -0.28 0.10
N HIS A 144 -23.73 0.19 -1.07
CA HIS A 144 -24.19 -0.63 -2.20
C HIS A 144 -23.71 0.05 -3.49
N GLY A 145 -22.82 -0.62 -4.21
CA GLY A 145 -22.17 -0.07 -5.39
C GLY A 145 -21.88 -1.08 -6.48
N THR A 146 -21.17 -0.61 -7.51
CA THR A 146 -20.67 -1.47 -8.58
C THR A 146 -19.26 -1.06 -8.99
N ALA A 147 -18.36 -2.03 -9.11
CA ALA A 147 -16.98 -1.80 -9.47
C ALA A 147 -16.60 -2.54 -10.75
N ASP A 148 -15.77 -1.94 -11.60
CA ASP A 148 -15.07 -2.68 -12.64
C ASP A 148 -13.84 -3.35 -12.03
N TYR A 149 -13.54 -4.59 -12.41
CA TYR A 149 -12.36 -5.31 -11.92
C TYR A 149 -11.47 -5.84 -13.06
N THR A 150 -10.19 -5.97 -12.76
CA THR A 150 -9.24 -6.81 -13.51
C THR A 150 -8.64 -7.86 -12.61
N SER A 151 -8.35 -9.04 -13.17
CA SER A 151 -7.95 -10.22 -12.43
C SER A 151 -6.59 -10.74 -12.90
N GLU A 152 -5.77 -11.20 -11.96
CA GLU A 152 -4.52 -11.93 -12.20
C GLU A 152 -4.48 -13.23 -11.39
N GLY A 153 -3.68 -14.20 -11.85
CA GLY A 153 -3.55 -15.49 -11.19
C GLY A 153 -4.84 -16.30 -11.22
N THR A 154 -5.17 -16.94 -10.10
CA THR A 154 -6.38 -17.76 -9.92
C THR A 154 -7.30 -17.08 -8.90
N THR A 155 -8.41 -16.50 -9.37
CA THR A 155 -9.43 -15.85 -8.54
C THR A 155 -10.82 -16.49 -8.67
N GLY A 156 -11.03 -17.35 -9.68
CA GLY A 156 -12.32 -17.99 -9.94
C GLY A 156 -13.25 -17.18 -10.86
N VAL A 157 -12.95 -15.91 -11.09
CA VAL A 157 -13.71 -15.02 -11.99
C VAL A 157 -12.96 -14.76 -13.31
N GLY A 158 -13.61 -14.04 -14.24
CA GLY A 158 -13.01 -13.69 -15.53
C GLY A 158 -11.77 -12.81 -15.40
N VAL A 159 -11.01 -12.62 -16.49
CA VAL A 159 -9.80 -11.76 -16.47
C VAL A 159 -10.12 -10.27 -16.26
N GLN A 160 -11.35 -9.87 -16.55
CA GLN A 160 -11.91 -8.55 -16.28
C GLN A 160 -13.44 -8.64 -16.25
N GLY A 161 -14.11 -7.72 -15.56
CA GLY A 161 -15.56 -7.70 -15.50
C GLY A 161 -16.10 -6.60 -14.58
N ARG A 162 -17.32 -6.81 -14.10
CA ARG A 162 -17.98 -5.95 -13.11
C ARG A 162 -18.47 -6.79 -11.93
N VAL A 163 -18.37 -6.23 -10.73
CA VAL A 163 -18.98 -6.74 -9.51
C VAL A 163 -20.04 -5.75 -9.02
N GLU A 164 -21.16 -6.26 -8.55
CA GLU A 164 -22.10 -5.52 -7.71
C GLU A 164 -21.89 -5.99 -6.28
N TYR A 165 -21.78 -5.07 -5.32
CA TYR A 165 -21.50 -5.40 -3.92
C TYR A 165 -22.45 -4.69 -2.98
N VAL A 166 -22.70 -5.29 -1.82
CA VAL A 166 -23.40 -4.64 -0.71
C VAL A 166 -22.66 -4.93 0.59
N ASP A 167 -22.13 -3.88 1.19
CA ASP A 167 -21.29 -3.96 2.39
C ASP A 167 -22.06 -3.55 3.64
N TYR A 168 -21.74 -4.26 4.72
CA TYR A 168 -22.35 -4.08 6.01
C TYR A 168 -21.28 -4.04 7.09
N GLU A 169 -21.43 -3.09 8.01
CA GLU A 169 -20.59 -2.96 9.18
C GLU A 169 -21.22 -3.63 10.41
N GLY A 170 -20.40 -4.35 11.14
CA GLY A 170 -20.70 -4.95 12.44
C GLY A 170 -19.79 -4.40 13.53
N PRO A 171 -20.00 -4.82 14.80
CA PRO A 171 -19.23 -4.30 15.91
C PRO A 171 -17.80 -4.83 15.94
N ARG A 172 -16.86 -3.96 16.34
CA ARG A 172 -15.43 -4.25 16.59
C ARG A 172 -14.66 -4.69 15.33
N GLY A 173 -14.88 -4.02 14.20
CA GLY A 173 -14.19 -4.31 12.95
C GLY A 173 -14.62 -5.65 12.34
N ARG A 174 -15.89 -6.01 12.52
CA ARG A 174 -16.49 -7.14 11.82
C ARG A 174 -17.29 -6.61 10.65
N TYR A 175 -17.25 -7.31 9.53
CA TYR A 175 -17.93 -6.92 8.31
C TYR A 175 -18.72 -8.09 7.75
N LEU A 176 -19.71 -7.77 6.95
CA LEU A 176 -20.42 -8.70 6.09
C LEU A 176 -20.50 -8.04 4.72
N SER A 177 -20.05 -8.74 3.68
CA SER A 177 -20.19 -8.29 2.30
C SER A 177 -20.97 -9.33 1.51
N PHE A 178 -21.78 -8.84 0.58
CA PHE A 178 -22.36 -9.64 -0.48
C PHE A 178 -21.80 -9.18 -1.81
N GLU A 179 -21.40 -10.10 -2.67
CA GLU A 179 -20.85 -9.77 -3.98
C GLU A 179 -21.49 -10.59 -5.10
N GLN A 180 -21.68 -9.98 -6.26
CA GLN A 180 -22.20 -10.62 -7.45
C GLN A 180 -21.35 -10.25 -8.66
N TYR A 181 -20.55 -11.21 -9.12
CA TYR A 181 -19.70 -11.05 -10.29
C TYR A 181 -20.47 -11.30 -11.59
N GLY A 182 -20.45 -10.34 -12.50
CA GLY A 182 -21.04 -10.47 -13.84
C GLY A 182 -22.54 -10.77 -13.87
N GLY A 183 -23.29 -10.39 -12.82
CA GLY A 183 -24.71 -10.72 -12.68
C GLY A 183 -24.98 -12.19 -12.34
N GLY A 184 -23.99 -12.90 -11.79
CA GLY A 184 -24.05 -14.29 -11.37
C GLY A 184 -24.90 -14.54 -10.12
N GLN A 185 -24.53 -15.53 -9.30
CA GLN A 185 -25.14 -15.68 -7.98
C GLN A 185 -24.51 -14.69 -6.99
N TRP A 186 -25.26 -14.33 -5.95
CA TRP A 186 -24.70 -13.59 -4.82
C TRP A 186 -23.88 -14.54 -3.95
N GLU A 187 -22.68 -14.12 -3.63
CA GLU A 187 -21.77 -14.74 -2.67
C GLU A 187 -21.73 -13.87 -1.41
N ALA A 188 -21.43 -14.46 -0.25
CA ALA A 188 -21.35 -13.73 1.01
C ALA A 188 -20.03 -14.03 1.72
N GLY A 189 -19.47 -13.01 2.36
CA GLY A 189 -18.24 -13.13 3.15
C GLY A 189 -18.39 -12.45 4.50
N LEU A 190 -17.88 -13.09 5.55
CA LEU A 190 -17.69 -12.48 6.87
C LEU A 190 -16.25 -11.99 7.00
N GLY A 191 -16.10 -10.70 7.27
CA GLY A 191 -14.81 -10.02 7.33
C GLY A 191 -14.40 -9.67 8.76
N GLU A 192 -13.11 -9.73 9.04
CA GLU A 192 -12.50 -9.20 10.26
C GLU A 192 -11.36 -8.25 9.90
N ARG A 193 -11.36 -7.05 10.47
CA ARG A 193 -10.25 -6.10 10.30
C ARG A 193 -8.97 -6.72 10.83
N VAL A 194 -7.94 -6.74 9.99
CA VAL A 194 -6.60 -7.15 10.35
C VAL A 194 -5.94 -6.02 11.14
N PRO A 195 -5.53 -6.22 12.40
CA PRO A 195 -4.84 -5.19 13.15
C PRO A 195 -3.43 -4.92 12.58
N ASP A 196 -3.01 -3.66 12.62
CA ASP A 196 -1.71 -3.24 12.11
C ASP A 196 -0.56 -4.06 12.73
N GLY A 197 0.37 -4.49 11.88
CA GLY A 197 1.55 -5.25 12.30
C GLY A 197 1.30 -6.71 12.69
N THR A 198 0.07 -7.23 12.54
CA THR A 198 -0.24 -8.65 12.82
C THR A 198 -0.09 -9.58 11.61
N MET A 199 0.01 -9.01 10.41
CA MET A 199 0.25 -9.72 9.17
C MET A 199 1.65 -9.44 8.65
N THR A 200 2.36 -10.46 8.16
CA THR A 200 3.65 -10.34 7.48
C THR A 200 3.54 -10.77 6.03
N ILE A 201 4.08 -9.99 5.11
CA ILE A 201 4.05 -10.21 3.66
C ILE A 201 5.44 -10.65 3.20
N TYR A 202 5.47 -11.70 2.41
CA TYR A 202 6.66 -12.27 1.78
C TYR A 202 6.49 -12.13 0.26
N PRO A 203 7.23 -11.20 -0.38
CA PRO A 203 7.18 -11.03 -1.81
C PRO A 203 7.60 -12.31 -2.54
N GLY A 204 6.76 -12.74 -3.47
CA GLY A 204 7.07 -13.82 -4.40
C GLY A 204 7.91 -13.33 -5.58
N SER A 205 8.55 -14.27 -6.27
CA SER A 205 9.16 -14.01 -7.57
C SER A 205 8.07 -14.09 -8.65
N GLY A 206 7.48 -12.94 -8.99
CA GLY A 206 6.58 -12.74 -10.13
C GLY A 206 7.18 -11.76 -11.11
#